data_AF-A0A0F8VVN8-F1
#
_entry.id   AF-A0A0F8VVN8-F1
#
_cell.length_a   1.000
_cell.length_b   1.000
_cell.length_c   1.000
_cell.angle_alpha   90.00
_cell.angle_beta   90.00
_cell.angle_gamma   90.00
#
_symmetry.space_group_name_H-M   'P 1'
#
loop_
_entity.id
_entity.type
_entity.pdbx_description
1 polymer ?
#
loop_
_entity_poly.entity_id
_entity_poly.type
_entity_poly.pdbx_seq_one_letter_code
_entity_poly.pdbx_strand_id
1 'polypeptide(L)'
;MGYHRAGFEVVGVDNKPQPHYPFEFILGDALHIMDNLLRGAPLFRKEGDYYLSDFDAYHASPPCQAYVRMRHLPWLKDKKYPMLIDAVREKLKATDKTWVIENVKPYYEPLIKAQGCGRHVFWANFFISKKRIDYDIGTMNRQASKISQRKAIIREAQIPELTDLHGFNLDRFSLPNKRQVLRNTVLPELGLHIFKMAFKDQQETL
;
A
#
# COMPACT_ATOMS: atom_id res chain seq x y z
N MET A 1 -2.03 -4.80 -8.82
CA MET A 1 -3.10 -4.70 -9.84
C MET A 1 -3.47 -3.27 -10.21
N GLY A 2 -3.72 -2.35 -9.28
CA GLY A 2 -4.13 -0.97 -9.61
C GLY A 2 -3.17 -0.25 -10.57
N TYR A 3 -1.85 -0.28 -10.30
CA TYR A 3 -0.83 0.30 -11.17
C TYR A 3 -0.77 -0.34 -12.56
N HIS A 4 -0.77 -1.66 -12.64
CA HIS A 4 -0.78 -2.35 -13.93
C HIS A 4 -2.02 -2.00 -14.77
N ARG A 5 -3.21 -1.94 -14.16
CA ARG A 5 -4.44 -1.47 -14.84
C ARG A 5 -4.37 0.01 -15.26
N ALA A 6 -3.46 0.79 -14.68
CA ALA A 6 -3.17 2.16 -15.07
C ALA A 6 -2.19 2.27 -16.26
N GLY A 7 -1.65 1.14 -16.73
CA GLY A 7 -0.67 1.09 -17.84
C GLY A 7 0.78 0.89 -17.41
N PHE A 8 1.06 0.60 -16.14
CA PHE A 8 2.43 0.43 -15.64
C PHE A 8 2.94 -0.99 -15.83
N GLU A 9 4.20 -1.09 -16.20
CA GLU A 9 5.02 -2.25 -15.89
C GLU A 9 5.38 -2.19 -14.39
N VAL A 10 5.19 -3.30 -13.68
CA VAL A 10 5.32 -3.32 -12.22
C VAL A 10 6.30 -4.41 -11.81
N VAL A 11 7.32 -4.02 -11.06
CA VAL A 11 8.21 -4.94 -10.36
C VAL A 11 7.84 -4.97 -8.88
N GLY A 12 7.59 -6.16 -8.34
CA GLY A 12 7.27 -6.36 -6.93
C GLY A 12 8.50 -6.75 -6.14
N VAL A 13 8.66 -6.17 -4.94
CA VAL A 13 9.68 -6.56 -3.97
C VAL A 13 9.01 -6.89 -2.66
N ASP A 14 9.27 -8.08 -2.11
CA ASP A 14 8.83 -8.48 -0.78
C ASP A 14 9.84 -9.45 -0.18
N ASN A 15 9.92 -9.50 1.16
CA ASN A 15 10.84 -10.40 1.86
C ASN A 15 10.27 -11.80 2.08
N LYS A 16 9.05 -12.05 1.60
CA LYS A 16 8.40 -13.37 1.58
C LYS A 16 8.11 -13.78 0.14
N PRO A 17 8.17 -15.09 -0.16
CA PRO A 17 7.74 -15.59 -1.46
C PRO A 17 6.28 -15.21 -1.76
N GLN A 18 6.06 -14.67 -2.96
CA GLN A 18 4.73 -14.32 -3.47
C GLN A 18 4.41 -15.14 -4.73
N PRO A 19 4.09 -16.45 -4.61
CA PRO A 19 3.93 -17.35 -5.77
C PRO A 19 2.76 -17.01 -6.70
N HIS A 20 1.90 -16.08 -6.29
CA HIS A 20 0.74 -15.62 -7.05
C HIS A 20 0.89 -14.16 -7.51
N TYR A 21 2.07 -13.57 -7.35
CA TYR A 21 2.35 -12.24 -7.89
C TYR A 21 2.38 -12.34 -9.43
N PRO A 22 1.55 -11.58 -10.14
CA PRO A 22 1.34 -11.78 -11.59
C PRO A 22 2.36 -11.04 -12.46
N PHE A 23 3.29 -10.30 -11.87
CA PHE A 23 4.32 -9.53 -12.56
C PHE A 23 5.70 -10.00 -12.13
N GLU A 24 6.74 -9.30 -12.57
CA GLU A 24 8.09 -9.58 -12.09
C GLU A 24 8.17 -9.41 -10.57
N PHE A 25 8.83 -10.37 -9.91
CA PHE A 25 8.95 -10.42 -8.47
C PHE A 25 10.39 -10.69 -8.06
N ILE A 26 10.90 -9.82 -7.18
CA ILE A 26 12.19 -9.99 -6.53
C ILE A 26 11.97 -10.29 -5.04
N LEU A 27 12.49 -11.44 -4.61
CA LEU A 27 12.50 -11.82 -3.20
C LEU A 27 13.69 -11.15 -2.51
N GLY A 28 13.42 -10.25 -1.56
CA GLY A 28 14.49 -9.58 -0.81
C GLY A 28 14.01 -8.55 0.20
N ASP A 29 14.95 -8.08 1.02
CA ASP A 29 14.70 -6.94 1.92
C ASP A 29 14.68 -5.63 1.12
N ALA A 30 13.54 -4.93 1.16
CA ALA A 30 13.35 -3.73 0.36
C ALA A 30 14.31 -2.59 0.72
N LEU A 31 14.68 -2.42 2.00
CA LEU A 31 15.61 -1.37 2.40
C LEU A 31 17.02 -1.68 1.92
N HIS A 32 17.45 -2.94 2.00
CA HIS A 32 18.73 -3.38 1.47
C HIS A 32 18.80 -3.21 -0.06
N ILE A 33 17.73 -3.58 -0.77
CA ILE A 33 17.65 -3.38 -2.23
C ILE A 33 17.75 -1.89 -2.58
N MET A 34 16.99 -1.03 -1.91
CA MET A 34 17.05 0.42 -2.12
C MET A 34 18.45 0.97 -1.84
N ASP A 35 19.10 0.51 -0.78
CA ASP A 35 20.49 0.87 -0.45
C ASP A 35 21.47 0.52 -1.56
N ASN A 36 21.32 -0.65 -2.19
CA ASN A 36 22.17 -1.09 -3.28
C ASN A 36 21.90 -0.27 -4.55
N LEU A 37 20.63 -0.06 -4.90
CA LEU A 37 20.22 0.79 -6.03
C LEU A 37 20.75 2.22 -5.91
N LEU A 38 20.65 2.82 -4.72
CA LEU A 38 21.16 4.17 -4.44
C LEU A 38 22.70 4.25 -4.51
N ARG A 39 23.41 3.14 -4.34
CA ARG A 39 24.87 3.04 -4.54
C ARG A 39 25.26 2.73 -5.99
N GLY A 40 24.29 2.64 -6.90
CA GLY A 40 24.49 2.34 -8.32
C GLY A 40 24.64 0.85 -8.62
N ALA A 41 24.40 -0.04 -7.65
CA ALA A 41 24.38 -1.47 -7.92
C ALA A 41 23.06 -1.87 -8.60
N PRO A 42 23.07 -2.87 -9.49
CA PRO A 42 21.85 -3.36 -10.13
C PRO A 42 20.95 -4.13 -9.15
N LEU A 43 19.67 -4.14 -9.46
CA LEU A 43 18.70 -5.13 -8.98
C LEU A 43 18.77 -6.34 -9.91
N PHE A 44 19.41 -7.40 -9.41
CA PHE A 44 19.64 -8.63 -10.16
C PHE A 44 18.34 -9.38 -10.45
N ARG A 45 18.18 -9.79 -11.71
CA ARG A 45 17.08 -10.68 -12.14
C ARG A 45 17.59 -11.74 -13.10
N LYS A 46 16.68 -12.60 -13.59
CA LYS A 46 17.05 -13.74 -14.45
C LYS A 46 17.53 -13.28 -15.84
N GLU A 47 16.99 -12.20 -16.37
CA GLU A 47 17.17 -11.77 -17.75
C GLU A 47 17.50 -10.28 -17.83
N GLY A 48 18.78 -9.92 -17.82
CA GLY A 48 19.20 -8.51 -17.66
C GLY A 48 19.07 -8.06 -16.20
N ASP A 49 19.28 -6.77 -15.95
CA ASP A 49 19.26 -6.17 -14.62
C ASP A 49 18.54 -4.82 -14.66
N TYR A 50 17.94 -4.41 -13.55
CA TYR A 50 17.43 -3.05 -13.40
C TYR A 50 18.38 -2.17 -12.61
N TYR A 51 18.42 -0.90 -12.95
CA TYR A 51 19.11 0.16 -12.23
C TYR A 51 18.10 1.16 -11.68
N LEU A 52 18.55 2.02 -10.76
CA LEU A 52 17.71 3.08 -10.18
C LEU A 52 17.08 3.98 -11.26
N SER A 53 17.79 4.18 -12.38
CA SER A 53 17.35 4.97 -13.53
C SER A 53 16.12 4.39 -14.22
N ASP A 54 15.95 3.07 -14.19
CA ASP A 54 14.95 2.34 -14.96
C ASP A 54 13.55 2.40 -14.35
N PHE A 55 13.44 2.95 -13.13
CA PHE A 55 12.18 3.14 -12.44
C PHE A 55 11.77 4.62 -12.46
N ASP A 56 10.53 4.90 -12.87
CA ASP A 56 9.96 6.25 -12.87
C ASP A 56 9.32 6.62 -11.52
N ALA A 57 8.82 5.62 -10.78
CA ALA A 57 8.19 5.82 -9.50
C ALA A 57 8.29 4.64 -8.54
N TYR A 58 8.14 4.94 -7.25
CA TYR A 58 8.15 3.97 -6.16
C TYR A 58 6.87 4.04 -5.34
N HIS A 59 6.29 2.87 -5.06
CA HIS A 59 5.21 2.71 -4.08
C HIS A 59 5.69 1.80 -2.96
N ALA A 60 5.52 2.23 -1.71
CA ALA A 60 5.85 1.42 -0.54
C ALA A 60 4.67 1.27 0.43
N SER A 61 4.50 0.07 0.98
CA SER A 61 3.53 -0.21 2.05
C SER A 61 4.26 -0.90 3.22
N PRO A 62 5.08 -0.19 4.00
CA PRO A 62 5.80 -0.78 5.12
C PRO A 62 4.84 -1.36 6.18
N PRO A 63 5.28 -2.36 6.97
CA PRO A 63 4.44 -3.01 7.98
C PRO A 63 3.72 -2.03 8.92
N CYS A 64 2.40 -2.15 9.03
CA CYS A 64 1.55 -1.19 9.74
C CYS A 64 1.35 -1.48 11.25
N GLN A 65 1.76 -2.67 11.71
CA GLN A 65 1.42 -3.20 13.04
C GLN A 65 1.93 -2.33 14.19
N ALA A 66 3.05 -1.62 14.00
CA ALA A 66 3.60 -0.69 14.99
C ALA A 66 2.77 0.60 15.14
N TYR A 67 1.92 0.92 14.16
CA TYR A 67 1.22 2.20 14.03
C TYR A 67 -0.25 2.13 14.42
N VAL A 68 -0.78 0.94 14.75
CA VAL A 68 -2.18 0.74 15.15
C VAL A 68 -2.34 0.63 16.67
N ARG A 69 -3.46 1.11 17.22
CA ARG A 69 -3.78 1.00 18.66
C ARG A 69 -3.75 -0.44 19.19
N MET A 70 -4.11 -1.40 18.34
CA MET A 70 -4.19 -2.83 18.71
C MET A 70 -2.85 -3.39 19.21
N ARG A 71 -1.70 -2.79 18.88
CA ARG A 71 -0.40 -3.23 19.40
C ARG A 71 -0.30 -3.20 20.93
N HIS A 72 -1.13 -2.40 21.60
CA HIS A 72 -1.15 -2.25 23.05
C HIS A 72 -2.01 -3.30 23.77
N LEU A 73 -2.59 -4.26 23.03
CA LEU A 73 -3.41 -5.32 23.63
C LEU A 73 -2.53 -6.26 24.48
N PRO A 74 -3.00 -6.77 25.63
CA PRO A 74 -2.18 -7.54 26.57
C PRO A 74 -1.48 -8.76 25.95
N TRP A 75 -2.10 -9.43 24.99
CA TRP A 75 -1.55 -10.61 24.31
C TRP A 75 -0.56 -10.28 23.17
N LEU A 76 -0.33 -9.00 22.87
CA LEU A 76 0.66 -8.53 21.89
C LEU A 76 1.81 -7.77 22.54
N LYS A 77 1.83 -7.62 23.87
CA LYS A 77 2.78 -6.78 24.62
C LYS A 77 4.26 -7.10 24.34
N ASP A 78 4.58 -8.37 24.12
CA ASP A 78 5.95 -8.84 23.89
C ASP A 78 6.35 -8.85 22.41
N LYS A 79 5.39 -8.58 21.50
CA LYS A 79 5.67 -8.52 20.06
C LYS A 79 6.30 -7.19 19.70
N LYS A 80 7.49 -7.26 19.09
CA LYS A 80 8.16 -6.11 18.50
C LYS A 80 7.76 -5.98 17.04
N TYR A 81 7.35 -4.77 16.66
CA TYR A 81 7.00 -4.42 15.29
C TYR A 81 7.92 -3.30 14.83
N PRO A 82 8.53 -3.42 13.64
CA PRO A 82 9.44 -2.39 13.16
C PRO A 82 8.65 -1.14 12.75
N MET A 83 9.22 0.03 12.99
CA MET A 83 8.67 1.31 12.54
C MET A 83 9.48 1.80 11.34
N LEU A 84 9.09 1.38 10.14
CA LEU A 84 9.88 1.57 8.91
C LEU A 84 9.47 2.76 8.05
N ILE A 85 8.38 3.49 8.37
CA ILE A 85 7.91 4.61 7.53
C ILE A 85 9.01 5.67 7.32
N ASP A 86 9.73 6.06 8.37
CA ASP A 86 10.78 7.07 8.25
C ASP A 86 11.99 6.56 7.44
N ALA A 87 12.47 5.34 7.73
CA ALA A 87 13.57 4.73 7.00
C ALA A 87 13.24 4.56 5.51
N VAL A 88 12.04 4.10 5.18
CA VAL A 88 11.57 4.00 3.79
C VAL A 88 11.51 5.39 3.15
N ARG A 89 10.98 6.40 3.85
CA ARG A 89 10.91 7.77 3.33
C ARG A 89 12.29 8.35 3.02
N GLU A 90 13.28 8.11 3.87
CA GLU A 90 14.66 8.55 3.64
C GLU A 90 15.24 7.96 2.36
N LYS A 91 15.06 6.66 2.11
CA LYS A 91 15.52 6.01 0.88
C LYS A 91 14.79 6.54 -0.35
N LEU A 92 13.47 6.68 -0.27
CA LEU A 92 12.67 7.16 -1.40
C LEU A 92 13.01 8.61 -1.76
N LYS A 93 13.25 9.47 -0.78
CA LYS A 93 13.72 10.85 -1.00
C LYS A 93 15.07 10.90 -1.71
N ALA A 94 15.94 9.92 -1.50
CA ALA A 94 17.26 9.88 -2.12
C ALA A 94 17.25 9.41 -3.59
N THR A 95 16.09 8.99 -4.11
CA THR A 95 15.99 8.50 -5.50
C THR A 95 15.81 9.62 -6.53
N ASP A 96 15.42 10.82 -6.10
CA ASP A 96 14.92 11.91 -6.96
C ASP A 96 13.77 11.52 -7.91
N LYS A 97 13.11 10.37 -7.69
CA LYS A 97 11.95 9.91 -8.44
C LYS A 97 10.63 10.24 -7.73
N THR A 98 9.53 10.04 -8.42
CA THR A 98 8.20 10.15 -7.82
C THR A 98 7.97 9.00 -6.84
N TRP A 99 7.45 9.28 -5.64
CA TRP A 99 7.23 8.24 -4.64
C TRP A 99 6.01 8.46 -3.77
N VAL A 100 5.45 7.34 -3.29
CA VAL A 100 4.36 7.32 -2.32
C VAL A 100 4.54 6.18 -1.33
N ILE A 101 4.26 6.47 -0.05
CA ILE A 101 4.19 5.50 1.04
C ILE A 101 2.75 5.45 1.50
N GLU A 102 2.11 4.29 1.39
CA GLU A 102 0.78 4.02 1.90
C GLU A 102 0.85 3.39 3.29
N ASN A 103 -0.04 3.83 4.18
CA ASN A 103 -0.27 3.14 5.45
C ASN A 103 -1.67 3.41 6.03
N VAL A 104 -1.97 2.70 7.12
CA VAL A 104 -3.15 3.00 7.94
C VAL A 104 -2.97 4.32 8.69
N LYS A 105 -4.08 4.97 9.08
CA LYS A 105 -4.02 6.15 9.95
C LYS A 105 -3.39 5.77 11.30
N PRO A 106 -2.25 6.36 11.70
CA PRO A 106 -1.58 6.03 12.94
C PRO A 106 -2.41 6.45 14.16
N TYR A 107 -2.17 5.80 15.31
CA TYR A 107 -2.86 6.16 16.55
C TYR A 107 -2.37 7.45 17.21
N TYR A 108 -1.21 7.95 16.77
CA TYR A 108 -0.55 9.18 17.19
C TYR A 108 -0.48 10.16 16.02
N GLU A 109 -0.24 11.44 16.30
CA GLU A 109 -0.02 12.46 15.27
C GLU A 109 1.42 12.35 14.73
N PRO A 110 1.63 12.03 13.44
CA PRO A 110 2.98 11.95 12.87
C PRO A 110 3.63 13.32 12.79
N LEU A 111 4.94 13.39 13.00
CA LEU A 111 5.71 14.62 12.87
C LEU A 111 5.58 15.22 11.45
N ILE A 112 5.71 14.38 10.43
CA ILE A 112 5.44 14.76 9.04
C ILE A 112 4.02 14.36 8.70
N LYS A 113 3.19 15.36 8.40
CA LYS A 113 1.78 15.16 8.08
C LYS A 113 1.62 14.36 6.79
N ALA A 114 0.82 13.31 6.88
CA ALA A 114 0.40 12.53 5.73
C ALA A 114 -0.87 13.11 5.10
N GLN A 115 -1.06 12.83 3.81
CA GLN A 115 -2.26 13.17 3.07
C GLN A 115 -3.29 12.05 3.23
N GLY A 116 -4.50 12.37 3.72
CA GLY A 116 -5.57 11.38 3.88
C GLY A 116 -6.38 11.18 2.60
N CYS A 117 -6.57 9.94 2.17
CA CYS A 117 -7.43 9.60 1.03
C CYS A 117 -8.11 8.23 1.24
N GLY A 118 -9.44 8.19 1.19
CA GLY A 118 -10.19 7.01 1.61
C GLY A 118 -9.93 6.66 3.08
N ARG A 119 -9.61 5.38 3.36
CA ARG A 119 -9.31 4.87 4.72
C ARG A 119 -7.83 4.86 5.10
N HIS A 120 -6.95 5.28 4.18
CA HIS A 120 -5.51 5.26 4.34
C HIS A 120 -4.93 6.67 4.38
N VAL A 121 -3.66 6.75 4.76
CA VAL A 121 -2.85 7.96 4.70
C VAL A 121 -1.63 7.72 3.83
N PHE A 122 -1.15 8.79 3.21
CA PHE A 122 -0.10 8.74 2.21
C PHE A 122 0.96 9.80 2.50
N TRP A 123 2.23 9.38 2.58
CA TRP A 123 3.36 10.29 2.45
C TRP A 123 3.83 10.24 1.00
N ALA A 124 3.96 11.38 0.34
CA ALA A 124 4.35 11.45 -1.06
C ALA A 124 5.09 12.77 -1.32
N ASN A 125 5.90 12.82 -2.38
CA ASN A 125 6.49 14.07 -2.88
C ASN A 125 5.58 14.83 -3.87
N PHE A 126 4.30 14.48 -3.90
CA PHE A 126 3.29 15.12 -4.75
C PHE A 126 1.95 15.26 -4.03
N PHE A 127 1.13 16.19 -4.48
CA PHE A 127 -0.20 16.41 -3.92
C PHE A 127 -1.20 15.31 -4.33
N ILE A 128 -1.94 14.80 -3.34
CA ILE A 128 -3.00 13.79 -3.51
C ILE A 128 -4.33 14.45 -3.19
N SER A 129 -5.10 14.76 -4.23
CA SER A 129 -6.46 15.27 -4.03
C SER A 129 -7.34 14.22 -3.35
N LYS A 130 -8.26 14.70 -2.50
CA LYS A 130 -9.22 13.82 -1.83
C LYS A 130 -10.11 13.16 -2.88
N LYS A 131 -10.09 11.83 -2.93
CA LYS A 131 -11.06 11.05 -3.70
C LYS A 131 -12.09 10.47 -2.74
N ARG A 132 -13.35 10.86 -2.96
CA ARG A 132 -14.47 10.12 -2.38
C ARG A 132 -14.51 8.78 -3.09
N ILE A 133 -14.43 7.70 -2.32
CA ILE A 133 -14.66 6.37 -2.85
C ILE A 133 -15.92 5.88 -2.18
N ASP A 134 -16.95 5.67 -2.99
CA ASP A 134 -18.29 5.30 -2.53
C ASP A 134 -18.35 3.80 -2.30
N TYR A 135 -17.82 3.38 -1.14
CA TYR A 135 -18.03 2.04 -0.63
C TYR A 135 -18.08 2.08 0.91
N ASP A 136 -19.15 1.54 1.49
CA ASP A 136 -19.32 1.40 2.94
C ASP A 136 -18.48 0.25 3.47
N ILE A 137 -17.16 0.44 3.53
CA ILE A 137 -16.24 -0.46 4.23
C ILE A 137 -15.53 0.37 5.29
N GLY A 138 -15.91 0.10 6.53
CA GLY A 138 -15.06 0.39 7.68
C GLY A 138 -15.23 1.78 8.28
N THR A 139 -15.95 2.69 7.61
CA THR A 139 -16.53 3.81 8.33
C THR A 139 -17.79 3.30 9.02
N MET A 140 -17.67 2.94 10.30
CA MET A 140 -18.85 3.04 11.18
C MET A 140 -19.30 4.49 11.13
N ASN A 141 -20.17 4.83 10.19
CA ASN A 141 -20.93 6.05 10.26
C ASN A 141 -21.80 5.89 11.51
N ARG A 142 -21.33 6.44 12.63
CA ARG A 142 -22.04 6.38 13.92
C ARG A 142 -23.42 7.05 13.84
N GLN A 143 -23.64 7.89 12.83
CA GLN A 143 -24.91 8.53 12.53
C GLN A 143 -25.79 7.68 11.58
N ALA A 144 -25.25 6.65 10.92
CA ALA A 144 -26.05 5.75 10.11
C ALA A 144 -26.91 4.83 10.99
N SER A 145 -28.01 4.34 10.44
CA SER A 145 -28.89 3.41 11.15
C SER A 145 -28.14 2.13 11.58
N LYS A 146 -28.54 1.51 12.70
CA LYS A 146 -27.98 0.22 13.17
C LYS A 146 -28.03 -0.87 12.09
N ILE A 147 -29.04 -0.83 11.22
CA ILE A 147 -29.22 -1.78 10.11
C ILE A 147 -28.16 -1.54 9.03
N SER A 148 -27.93 -0.29 8.64
CA SER A 148 -26.90 0.08 7.67
C SER A 148 -25.50 -0.26 8.20
N GLN A 149 -25.23 0.03 9.48
CA GLN A 149 -23.99 -0.33 10.14
C GLN A 149 -23.76 -1.86 10.13
N ARG A 150 -24.79 -2.66 10.45
CA ARG A 150 -24.72 -4.12 10.39
C ARG A 150 -24.47 -4.64 8.97
N LYS A 151 -25.12 -4.07 7.95
CA LYS A 151 -24.90 -4.45 6.54
C LYS A 151 -23.47 -4.17 6.09
N ALA A 152 -22.89 -3.03 6.47
CA ALA A 152 -21.49 -2.71 6.17
C ALA A 152 -20.52 -3.70 6.82
N ILE A 153 -20.72 -4.03 8.10
CA ILE A 153 -19.91 -5.04 8.82
C ILE A 153 -20.02 -6.43 8.16
N ILE A 154 -21.21 -6.83 7.75
CA ILE A 154 -21.43 -8.10 7.05
C ILE A 154 -20.69 -8.10 5.72
N ARG A 155 -20.82 -7.05 4.90
CA ARG A 155 -20.08 -6.91 3.63
C ARG A 155 -18.56 -6.97 3.82
N GLU A 156 -18.03 -6.32 4.87
CA GLU A 156 -16.60 -6.41 5.20
C GLU A 156 -16.14 -7.81 5.63
N ALA A 157 -17.05 -8.63 6.17
CA ALA A 157 -16.74 -9.96 6.65
C ALA A 157 -16.80 -11.00 5.53
N GLN A 158 -17.48 -10.72 4.43
CA GLN A 158 -17.72 -11.70 3.38
C GLN A 158 -16.74 -11.55 2.21
N ILE A 159 -16.15 -12.67 1.82
CA ILE A 159 -15.13 -12.76 0.75
C ILE A 159 -15.70 -12.40 -0.64
N PRO A 160 -16.93 -12.80 -1.02
CA PRO A 160 -17.50 -12.45 -2.33
C PRO A 160 -17.62 -10.93 -2.55
N GLU A 161 -18.08 -10.19 -1.54
CA GLU A 161 -18.29 -8.75 -1.62
C GLU A 161 -16.96 -7.99 -1.67
N LEU A 162 -15.96 -8.44 -0.90
CA LEU A 162 -14.60 -7.93 -1.01
C LEU A 162 -14.00 -8.24 -2.39
N THR A 163 -14.26 -9.43 -2.93
CA THR A 163 -13.78 -9.85 -4.26
C THR A 163 -14.36 -8.96 -5.37
N ASP A 164 -15.66 -8.66 -5.33
CA ASP A 164 -16.34 -7.77 -6.27
C ASP A 164 -15.76 -6.34 -6.22
N LEU A 165 -15.63 -5.80 -5.01
CA LEU A 165 -15.04 -4.48 -4.76
C LEU A 165 -13.63 -4.34 -5.35
N HIS A 166 -12.80 -5.37 -5.21
CA HIS A 166 -11.44 -5.37 -5.72
C HIS A 166 -11.35 -5.77 -7.20
N GLY A 167 -12.40 -6.35 -7.76
CA GLY A 167 -12.47 -6.79 -9.15
C GLY A 167 -11.48 -7.91 -9.49
N PHE A 168 -11.18 -8.81 -8.56
CA PHE A 168 -10.40 -10.04 -8.81
C PHE A 168 -10.80 -11.19 -7.87
N ASN A 169 -11.00 -12.39 -8.44
CA ASN A 169 -11.46 -13.57 -7.70
C ASN A 169 -10.30 -14.35 -7.05
N LEU A 170 -10.44 -14.67 -5.75
CA LEU A 170 -9.47 -15.45 -4.97
C LEU A 170 -9.74 -16.96 -4.89
N ASP A 171 -10.85 -17.47 -5.42
CA ASP A 171 -11.30 -18.87 -5.31
C ASP A 171 -10.25 -19.86 -5.82
N ARG A 172 -9.59 -19.51 -6.92
CA ARG A 172 -8.52 -20.32 -7.54
C ARG A 172 -7.22 -20.40 -6.73
N PHE A 173 -7.06 -19.61 -5.67
CA PHE A 173 -5.85 -19.60 -4.85
C PHE A 173 -6.09 -20.29 -3.51
N SER A 174 -5.16 -21.18 -3.12
CA SER A 174 -5.13 -21.77 -1.78
C SER A 174 -4.41 -20.81 -0.83
N LEU A 175 -5.18 -19.93 -0.18
CA LEU A 175 -4.65 -18.90 0.72
C LEU A 175 -5.23 -19.08 2.13
N PRO A 176 -4.39 -19.07 3.19
CA PRO A 176 -4.85 -19.32 4.55
C PRO A 176 -5.75 -18.21 5.11
N ASN A 177 -5.63 -16.96 4.63
CA ASN A 177 -6.46 -15.84 5.10
C ASN A 177 -6.87 -14.88 3.98
N LYS A 178 -7.69 -15.36 3.03
CA LYS A 178 -8.21 -14.57 1.88
C LYS A 178 -8.82 -13.22 2.29
N ARG A 179 -9.58 -13.21 3.40
CA ARG A 179 -10.20 -11.98 3.92
C ARG A 179 -9.16 -10.93 4.29
N GLN A 180 -8.10 -11.32 4.99
CA GLN A 180 -7.03 -10.40 5.37
C GLN A 180 -6.30 -9.86 4.14
N VAL A 181 -6.05 -10.71 3.14
CA VAL A 181 -5.42 -10.28 1.86
C VAL A 181 -6.25 -9.19 1.19
N LEU A 182 -7.56 -9.38 1.06
CA LEU A 182 -8.45 -8.39 0.46
C LEU A 182 -8.47 -7.10 1.29
N ARG A 183 -8.60 -7.19 2.62
CA ARG A 183 -8.62 -6.02 3.51
C ARG A 183 -7.31 -5.22 3.53
N ASN A 184 -6.17 -5.86 3.25
CA ASN A 184 -4.87 -5.19 3.23
C ASN A 184 -4.56 -4.58 1.86
N THR A 185 -5.32 -4.90 0.82
CA THR A 185 -5.05 -4.42 -0.53
C THR A 185 -5.61 -3.01 -0.73
N VAL A 186 -4.82 -2.12 -1.32
CA VAL A 186 -5.31 -0.82 -1.81
C VAL A 186 -6.30 -1.06 -2.95
N LEU A 187 -7.44 -0.35 -2.92
CA LEU A 187 -8.41 -0.48 -3.99
C LEU A 187 -7.82 -0.11 -5.35
N PRO A 188 -8.14 -0.86 -6.43
CA PRO A 188 -7.64 -0.53 -7.75
C PRO A 188 -7.95 0.92 -8.17
N GLU A 189 -9.17 1.40 -7.90
CA GLU A 189 -9.58 2.76 -8.22
C GLU A 189 -8.80 3.82 -7.43
N LEU A 190 -8.50 3.56 -6.15
CA LEU A 190 -7.67 4.44 -5.33
C LEU A 190 -6.22 4.44 -5.81
N GLY A 191 -5.66 3.27 -6.10
CA GLY A 191 -4.32 3.14 -6.66
C GLY A 191 -4.18 3.90 -7.98
N LEU A 192 -5.16 3.76 -8.87
CA LEU A 192 -5.23 4.51 -10.14
C LEU A 192 -5.33 6.02 -9.91
N HIS A 193 -6.07 6.47 -8.91
CA HIS A 193 -6.17 7.89 -8.58
C HIS A 193 -4.85 8.46 -8.08
N ILE A 194 -4.21 7.81 -7.10
CA ILE A 194 -2.90 8.22 -6.57
C ILE A 194 -1.88 8.28 -7.70
N PHE A 195 -1.92 7.27 -8.58
CA PHE A 195 -1.10 7.21 -9.76
C PHE A 195 -1.33 8.40 -10.71
N LYS A 196 -2.59 8.65 -11.09
CA LYS A 196 -2.93 9.79 -11.95
C LYS A 196 -2.54 11.11 -11.32
N MET A 197 -2.54 11.22 -9.99
CA MET A 197 -2.00 12.40 -9.35
C MET A 197 -0.51 12.47 -9.61
N ALA A 198 0.26 11.44 -9.25
CA ALA A 198 1.73 11.31 -9.36
C ALA A 198 2.32 11.75 -10.73
N PHE A 199 1.60 11.54 -11.83
CA PHE A 199 2.07 11.80 -13.19
C PHE A 199 1.23 12.82 -13.96
N LYS A 200 0.60 13.77 -13.26
CA LYS A 200 -0.01 14.94 -13.92
C LYS A 200 1.07 15.87 -14.48
N ASP A 201 0.85 16.37 -15.69
CA ASP A 201 1.77 17.30 -16.39
C ASP A 201 2.02 18.64 -15.65
N GLN A 202 1.20 18.98 -14.65
CA GLN A 202 1.42 20.10 -13.76
C GLN A 202 1.18 19.67 -12.31
N GLN A 203 2.27 19.37 -11.60
CA GLN A 203 2.25 19.23 -10.15
C GLN A 203 2.96 20.40 -9.50
N GLU A 204 2.33 20.99 -8.49
CA GLU A 204 3.03 21.75 -7.47
C GLU A 204 3.79 20.74 -6.59
N THR A 205 5.12 20.85 -6.56
CA THR A 205 5.95 20.11 -5.60
C THR A 205 5.62 20.62 -4.21
N LEU A 206 5.43 19.69 -3.26
CA LEU A 206 5.09 20.00 -1.86
C LEU A 206 6.26 20.59 -1.08
#